data_AF-A0A254R4V0-F1
#
_entry.id   AF-A0A254R4V0-F1
#
_cell.length_a   1.000
_cell.length_b   1.000
_cell.length_c   1.000
_cell.angle_alpha   90.00
_cell.angle_beta   90.00
_cell.angle_gamma   90.00
#
_symmetry.space_group_name_H-M   'P 1'
#
loop_
_entity.id
_entity.type
_entity.pdbx_description
1 polymer ?
#
loop_
_entity_poly.entity_id
_entity_poly.type
_entity_poly.pdbx_seq_one_letter_code
_entity_poly.pdbx_strand_id
1 'polypeptide(L)'
;MTYEIFIADRAFSSWSLRGWLMFETFGIPCKTTVLGLYTGTFKEDLEPVYPARTVPVMRTPDGILVGDTLAMAETLAERHPDAGMWPEDPAARGLARWMVAEMHSGYGALRSECPMQLLHQYEGFAVSDAVAADLARIEEMWALARSRHGSGGDWLFGEWSLADVFFAPVAARIAGYGLPVGADAAAYVANMLADPAFRRWRAMGQTVSYDPVPYAKDLPTTAWPGPAPIPAKAVASGPSVNAACPYSGKPVTDFMEMDGKVYGFCNPFCRDKTVQDPAAWPKFMAMAG
;
A
#
# COMPACT_ATOMS: atom_id res chain seq x y z
N MET A 1 3.83 24.84 5.46
CA MET A 1 3.27 23.65 6.16
C MET A 1 3.81 22.39 5.50
N THR A 2 3.64 21.19 6.05
CA THR A 2 4.02 19.94 5.35
C THR A 2 2.87 19.47 4.47
N TYR A 3 3.09 18.51 3.56
CA TYR A 3 1.99 17.86 2.83
C TYR A 3 1.04 17.16 3.81
N GLU A 4 -0.25 17.16 3.51
CA GLU A 4 -1.23 16.28 4.15
C GLU A 4 -1.86 15.36 3.10
N ILE A 5 -2.15 14.12 3.47
CA ILE A 5 -2.95 13.21 2.64
C ILE A 5 -4.11 12.67 3.45
N PHE A 6 -5.29 12.74 2.86
CA PHE A 6 -6.53 12.18 3.37
C PHE A 6 -6.77 10.87 2.64
N ILE A 7 -6.87 9.78 3.39
CA ILE A 7 -7.04 8.42 2.85
C ILE A 7 -8.22 7.73 3.49
N ALA A 8 -8.68 6.64 2.89
CA ALA A 8 -9.65 5.73 3.46
C ALA A 8 -8.95 4.51 4.09
N ASP A 9 -9.74 3.46 4.36
CA ASP A 9 -9.27 2.20 4.92
C ASP A 9 -8.08 1.59 4.17
N ARG A 10 -7.07 1.15 4.92
CA ARG A 10 -5.82 0.63 4.35
C ARG A 10 -5.95 -0.79 3.83
N ALA A 11 -6.79 -1.63 4.42
CA ALA A 11 -6.99 -2.99 3.95
C ALA A 11 -7.79 -3.05 2.64
N PHE A 12 -8.64 -2.05 2.36
CA PHE A 12 -9.62 -2.12 1.28
C PHE A 12 -9.50 -1.01 0.22
N SER A 13 -8.92 0.16 0.51
CA SER A 13 -8.86 1.27 -0.44
C SER A 13 -7.62 1.22 -1.33
N SER A 14 -7.78 0.63 -2.53
CA SER A 14 -6.71 0.61 -3.54
C SER A 14 -6.23 1.99 -3.99
N TRP A 15 -7.12 2.99 -4.05
CA TRP A 15 -6.75 4.35 -4.39
C TRP A 15 -5.93 5.01 -3.28
N SER A 16 -6.29 4.76 -2.01
CA SER A 16 -5.54 5.28 -0.86
C SER A 16 -4.14 4.71 -0.77
N LEU A 17 -3.97 3.42 -1.10
CA LEU A 17 -2.65 2.78 -1.19
C LEU A 17 -1.76 3.52 -2.19
N ARG A 18 -2.27 3.79 -3.40
CA ARG A 18 -1.53 4.56 -4.42
C ARG A 18 -1.09 5.91 -3.87
N GLY A 19 -2.04 6.69 -3.32
CA GLY A 19 -1.75 8.02 -2.80
C GLY A 19 -0.70 8.01 -1.69
N TRP A 20 -0.78 7.05 -0.77
CA TRP A 20 0.19 6.94 0.34
C TRP A 20 1.58 6.49 -0.13
N LEU A 21 1.66 5.51 -1.05
CA LEU A 21 2.93 5.05 -1.59
C LEU A 21 3.72 6.18 -2.25
N MET A 22 3.07 7.11 -2.97
CA MET A 22 3.75 8.27 -3.58
C MET A 22 4.56 9.10 -2.59
N PHE A 23 4.11 9.19 -1.33
CA PHE A 23 4.86 9.91 -0.30
C PHE A 23 5.92 9.02 0.35
N GLU A 24 5.54 7.78 0.68
CA GLU A 24 6.41 6.87 1.41
C GLU A 24 7.64 6.43 0.60
N THR A 25 7.45 5.98 -0.64
CA THR A 25 8.54 5.38 -1.44
C THR A 25 9.51 6.43 -1.97
N PHE A 26 9.03 7.65 -2.22
CA PHE A 26 9.85 8.77 -2.71
C PHE A 26 10.35 9.69 -1.58
N GLY A 27 10.16 9.30 -0.31
CA GLY A 27 10.70 10.01 0.84
C GLY A 27 10.15 11.43 1.02
N ILE A 28 8.93 11.72 0.54
CA ILE A 28 8.29 13.03 0.64
C ILE A 28 7.54 13.11 1.98
N PRO A 29 7.95 13.97 2.92
CA PRO A 29 7.30 14.06 4.23
C PRO A 29 5.83 14.44 4.11
N CYS A 30 4.94 13.62 4.68
CA CYS A 30 3.50 13.81 4.58
C CYS A 30 2.78 13.38 5.86
N LYS A 31 1.83 14.18 6.32
CA LYS A 31 0.94 13.84 7.42
C LYS A 31 -0.28 13.10 6.86
N THR A 32 -0.49 11.87 7.31
CA THR A 32 -1.63 11.06 6.87
C THR A 32 -2.82 11.18 7.84
N THR A 33 -3.99 11.45 7.29
CA THR A 33 -5.29 11.44 7.98
C THR A 33 -6.16 10.33 7.39
N VAL A 34 -6.69 9.44 8.22
CA VAL A 34 -7.59 8.35 7.79
C VAL A 34 -9.03 8.78 8.03
N LEU A 35 -9.85 8.73 6.98
CA LEU A 35 -11.29 8.99 7.02
C LEU A 35 -12.05 7.67 7.12
N GLY A 36 -13.18 7.67 7.82
CA GLY A 36 -13.94 6.47 8.10
C GLY A 36 -14.77 6.00 6.90
N LEU A 37 -14.23 5.11 6.07
CA LEU A 37 -14.93 4.63 4.86
C LEU A 37 -16.18 3.79 5.17
N TYR A 38 -16.07 2.89 6.16
CA TYR A 38 -17.14 1.95 6.53
C TYR A 38 -17.83 2.30 7.87
N THR A 39 -17.54 3.48 8.43
CA THR A 39 -18.10 3.94 9.72
C THR A 39 -19.39 4.73 9.56
N GLY A 40 -19.82 5.00 8.33
CA GLY A 40 -21.02 5.80 8.02
C GLY A 40 -20.83 7.32 8.10
N THR A 41 -19.63 7.79 8.48
CA THR A 41 -19.28 9.23 8.66
C THR A 41 -18.53 9.81 7.46
N PHE A 42 -18.32 9.04 6.40
CA PHE A 42 -17.41 9.39 5.32
C PHE A 42 -17.74 10.72 4.64
N LYS A 43 -19.02 11.09 4.55
CA LYS A 43 -19.44 12.34 3.91
C LYS A 43 -19.11 13.55 4.77
N GLU A 44 -19.31 13.46 6.08
CA GLU A 44 -18.94 14.48 7.05
C GLU A 44 -17.41 14.60 7.16
N ASP A 45 -16.71 13.47 7.17
CA ASP A 45 -15.25 13.38 7.25
C ASP A 45 -14.53 14.03 6.06
N LEU A 46 -15.23 14.23 4.92
CA LEU A 46 -14.73 14.90 3.72
C LEU A 46 -14.80 16.44 3.79
N GLU A 47 -15.49 17.03 4.78
CA GLU A 47 -15.61 18.49 4.93
C GLU A 47 -14.26 19.23 4.82
N PRO A 48 -13.16 18.77 5.46
CA PRO A 48 -11.86 19.43 5.38
C PRO A 48 -11.24 19.45 3.97
N VAL A 49 -11.75 18.62 3.06
CA VAL A 49 -11.24 18.47 1.68
C VAL A 49 -12.31 18.75 0.63
N TYR A 50 -13.39 19.45 0.99
CA TYR A 50 -14.38 19.92 0.02
C TYR A 50 -13.71 20.68 -1.15
N PRO A 51 -14.12 20.46 -2.42
CA PRO A 51 -15.29 19.72 -2.92
C PRO A 51 -15.02 18.24 -3.26
N ALA A 52 -13.95 17.63 -2.73
CA ALA A 52 -13.68 16.23 -3.00
C ALA A 52 -14.83 15.32 -2.55
N ARG A 53 -15.13 14.31 -3.38
CA ARG A 53 -16.19 13.31 -3.12
C ARG A 53 -15.63 11.93 -2.80
N THR A 54 -14.33 11.75 -2.98
CA THR A 54 -13.58 10.51 -2.85
C THR A 54 -12.20 10.82 -2.30
N VAL A 55 -11.53 9.79 -1.78
CA VAL A 55 -10.13 9.85 -1.34
C VAL A 55 -9.31 8.85 -2.17
N PRO A 56 -7.99 9.07 -2.34
CA PRO A 56 -7.16 10.04 -1.65
C PRO A 56 -7.32 11.49 -2.13
N VAL A 57 -7.06 12.42 -1.22
CA VAL A 57 -6.87 13.84 -1.53
C VAL A 57 -5.57 14.30 -0.88
N MET A 58 -4.72 14.96 -1.65
CA MET A 58 -3.53 15.63 -1.15
C MET A 58 -3.83 17.10 -0.86
N ARG A 59 -3.29 17.62 0.24
CA ARG A 59 -3.12 19.05 0.48
C ARG A 59 -1.64 19.40 0.42
N THR A 60 -1.27 20.35 -0.43
CA THR A 60 0.11 20.81 -0.58
C THR A 60 0.54 21.71 0.60
N PRO A 61 1.84 21.97 0.80
CA PRO A 61 2.37 22.93 1.78
C PRO A 61 1.77 24.35 1.73
N ASP A 62 1.35 24.76 0.54
CA ASP A 62 0.69 26.01 0.16
C ASP A 62 -0.85 25.94 0.25
N GLY A 63 -1.41 24.83 0.71
CA GLY A 63 -2.84 24.68 1.00
C GLY A 63 -3.70 24.27 -0.20
N ILE A 64 -3.10 23.92 -1.34
CA ILE A 64 -3.83 23.50 -2.54
C ILE A 64 -4.32 22.07 -2.36
N LEU A 65 -5.61 21.83 -2.61
CA LEU A 65 -6.20 20.49 -2.63
C LEU A 65 -6.10 19.88 -4.03
N VAL A 66 -5.59 18.66 -4.10
CA VAL A 66 -5.49 17.86 -5.33
C VAL A 66 -6.10 16.49 -5.06
N GLY A 67 -7.28 16.24 -5.65
CA GLY A 67 -7.91 14.92 -5.67
C GLY A 67 -7.50 14.13 -6.92
N ASP A 68 -7.80 12.84 -6.93
CA ASP A 68 -7.40 11.86 -7.94
C ASP A 68 -5.90 11.51 -7.93
N THR A 69 -5.59 10.21 -7.89
CA THR A 69 -4.19 9.76 -7.74
C THR A 69 -3.31 10.12 -8.94
N LEU A 70 -3.85 10.20 -10.16
CA LEU A 70 -3.06 10.59 -11.34
C LEU A 70 -2.75 12.08 -11.33
N ALA A 71 -3.71 12.92 -10.95
CA ALA A 71 -3.46 14.34 -10.74
C ALA A 71 -2.46 14.58 -9.60
N MET A 72 -2.58 13.84 -8.49
CA MET A 72 -1.60 13.87 -7.39
C MET A 72 -0.19 13.48 -7.87
N ALA A 73 -0.07 12.41 -8.67
CA ALA A 73 1.19 11.91 -9.18
C ALA A 73 1.94 12.94 -10.03
N GLU A 74 1.26 13.54 -11.03
CA GLU A 74 1.88 14.57 -11.86
C GLU A 74 2.18 15.86 -11.08
N THR A 75 1.32 16.24 -10.13
CA THR A 75 1.58 17.41 -9.27
C THR A 75 2.82 17.20 -8.40
N LEU A 76 2.99 16.00 -7.82
CA LEU A 76 4.16 15.68 -7.02
C LEU A 76 5.43 15.62 -7.89
N ALA A 77 5.36 15.00 -9.06
CA ALA A 77 6.48 14.94 -9.98
C ALA A 77 6.91 16.33 -10.47
N GLU A 78 5.97 17.25 -10.71
CA GLU A 78 6.28 18.65 -11.05
C GLU A 78 6.94 19.40 -9.89
N ARG A 79 6.45 19.19 -8.67
CA ARG A 79 6.93 19.89 -7.47
C ARG A 79 8.23 19.32 -6.90
N HIS A 80 8.56 18.07 -7.25
CA HIS A 80 9.74 17.35 -6.79
C HIS A 80 10.45 16.70 -7.99
N PRO A 81 11.01 17.49 -8.93
CA PRO A 81 11.61 16.96 -10.15
C PRO A 81 12.79 16.02 -9.88
N ASP A 82 13.49 16.22 -8.75
CA ASP A 82 14.65 15.42 -8.36
C ASP A 82 14.30 14.15 -7.57
N ALA A 83 13.01 13.89 -7.32
CA ALA A 83 12.57 12.71 -6.55
C ALA A 83 12.54 11.41 -7.37
N GLY A 84 12.85 11.45 -8.67
CA GLY A 84 12.91 10.25 -9.52
C GLY A 84 11.57 9.54 -9.69
N MET A 85 10.44 10.25 -9.56
CA MET A 85 9.10 9.65 -9.57
C MET A 85 8.72 9.00 -10.91
N TRP A 86 9.29 9.51 -12.00
CA TRP A 86 9.18 8.96 -13.34
C TRP A 86 10.57 8.57 -13.85
N PRO A 87 10.67 7.59 -14.77
CA PRO A 87 11.93 7.31 -15.45
C PRO A 87 12.56 8.56 -16.07
N GLU A 88 13.90 8.67 -16.01
CA GLU A 88 14.64 9.79 -16.59
C GLU A 88 14.59 9.78 -18.11
N ASP A 89 14.76 8.59 -18.71
CA ASP A 89 14.69 8.39 -20.16
C ASP A 89 13.31 8.79 -20.70
N PRO A 90 13.24 9.69 -21.70
CA PRO A 90 11.96 10.14 -22.25
C PRO A 90 11.07 9.03 -22.82
N ALA A 91 11.66 7.99 -23.43
CA ALA A 91 10.88 6.89 -23.99
C ALA A 91 10.28 6.01 -22.88
N ALA A 92 11.08 5.67 -21.87
CA ALA A 92 10.63 4.97 -20.67
C ALA A 92 9.53 5.75 -19.93
N ARG A 93 9.72 7.07 -19.75
CA ARG A 93 8.72 7.95 -19.12
C ARG A 93 7.42 8.01 -19.90
N GLY A 94 7.49 8.05 -21.23
CA GLY A 94 6.31 7.99 -22.10
C GLY A 94 5.51 6.70 -21.90
N LEU A 95 6.19 5.55 -21.89
CA LEU A 95 5.56 4.26 -21.65
C LEU A 95 4.99 4.14 -20.23
N ALA A 96 5.72 4.59 -19.20
CA ALA A 96 5.27 4.59 -17.82
C ALA A 96 3.97 5.39 -17.65
N ARG A 97 3.89 6.59 -18.23
CA ARG A 97 2.67 7.42 -18.20
C ARG A 97 1.51 6.77 -18.93
N TRP A 98 1.75 6.14 -20.07
CA TRP A 98 0.71 5.39 -20.79
C TRP A 98 0.16 4.25 -19.92
N MET A 99 1.04 3.42 -19.36
CA MET A 99 0.64 2.32 -18.47
C MET A 99 -0.13 2.81 -17.25
N VAL A 100 0.29 3.92 -16.65
CA VAL A 100 -0.41 4.54 -15.51
C VAL A 100 -1.79 5.04 -15.91
N ALA A 101 -1.94 5.70 -17.06
CA ALA A 101 -3.23 6.17 -17.55
C ALA A 101 -4.19 5.01 -17.87
N GLU A 102 -3.67 3.95 -18.49
CA GLU A 102 -4.41 2.71 -18.77
C GLU A 102 -4.82 2.02 -17.46
N MET A 103 -3.91 1.89 -16.50
CA MET A 103 -4.24 1.38 -15.17
C MET A 103 -5.27 2.25 -14.48
N HIS A 104 -5.15 3.57 -14.51
CA HIS A 104 -6.08 4.49 -13.83
C HIS A 104 -7.51 4.34 -14.32
N SER A 105 -7.70 4.25 -15.64
CA SER A 105 -9.01 4.28 -16.32
C SER A 105 -9.55 2.91 -16.78
N GLY A 106 -8.75 1.85 -16.74
CA GLY A 106 -9.09 0.52 -17.25
C GLY A 106 -9.24 -0.57 -16.20
N TYR A 107 -9.21 -1.82 -16.69
CA TYR A 107 -9.28 -3.08 -15.91
C TYR A 107 -10.53 -3.20 -15.03
N GLY A 108 -11.68 -2.91 -15.64
CA GLY A 108 -12.96 -2.83 -14.94
C GLY A 108 -13.40 -4.16 -14.32
N ALA A 109 -13.19 -5.27 -15.03
CA ALA A 109 -13.60 -6.60 -14.57
C ALA A 109 -12.73 -7.06 -13.40
N LEU A 110 -11.40 -6.90 -13.50
CA LEU A 110 -10.49 -7.18 -12.39
C LEU A 110 -10.86 -6.34 -11.16
N ARG A 111 -11.16 -5.05 -11.33
CA ARG A 111 -11.48 -4.14 -10.21
C ARG A 111 -12.80 -4.47 -9.53
N SER A 112 -13.82 -4.91 -10.27
CA SER A 112 -15.15 -5.19 -9.75
C SER A 112 -15.24 -6.58 -9.13
N GLU A 113 -14.67 -7.60 -9.78
CA GLU A 113 -14.76 -8.99 -9.33
C GLU A 113 -13.74 -9.30 -8.23
N CYS A 114 -12.58 -8.63 -8.29
CA CYS A 114 -11.47 -8.75 -7.34
C CYS A 114 -11.17 -7.39 -6.67
N PRO A 115 -12.09 -6.82 -5.85
CA PRO A 115 -11.78 -5.61 -5.09
C PRO A 115 -10.60 -5.87 -4.15
N MET A 116 -9.72 -4.88 -3.97
CA MET A 116 -8.53 -5.08 -3.14
C MET A 116 -8.92 -5.41 -1.70
N GLN A 117 -8.36 -6.49 -1.17
CA GLN A 117 -8.36 -6.84 0.24
C GLN A 117 -6.95 -7.34 0.59
N LEU A 118 -6.41 -6.95 1.75
CA LEU A 118 -5.04 -7.28 2.16
C LEU A 118 -4.98 -8.25 3.36
N LEU A 119 -6.08 -8.93 3.66
CA LEU A 119 -6.21 -9.73 4.88
C LEU A 119 -5.64 -11.13 4.67
N HIS A 120 -6.06 -11.80 3.59
CA HIS A 120 -5.80 -13.21 3.31
C HIS A 120 -5.71 -13.46 1.81
N GLN A 121 -5.47 -14.71 1.41
CA GLN A 121 -5.68 -15.15 0.04
C GLN A 121 -6.93 -16.02 -0.03
N TYR A 122 -7.81 -15.77 -1.00
CA TYR A 122 -8.92 -16.68 -1.32
C TYR A 122 -8.42 -17.87 -2.12
N GLU A 123 -8.99 -19.05 -1.85
CA GLU A 123 -8.74 -20.28 -2.58
C GLU A 123 -9.93 -20.61 -3.50
N GLY A 124 -9.64 -21.13 -4.69
CA GLY A 124 -10.67 -21.56 -5.63
C GLY A 124 -11.51 -20.43 -6.24
N PHE A 125 -10.99 -19.20 -6.29
CA PHE A 125 -11.66 -18.10 -6.99
C PHE A 125 -11.82 -18.43 -8.49
N ALA A 126 -13.05 -18.47 -8.97
CA ALA A 126 -13.36 -18.73 -10.37
C ALA A 126 -13.09 -17.47 -11.21
N VAL A 127 -12.09 -17.54 -12.09
CA VAL A 127 -11.69 -16.42 -12.95
C VAL A 127 -12.62 -16.35 -14.16
N SER A 128 -13.31 -15.21 -14.33
CA SER A 128 -14.13 -14.96 -15.53
C SER A 128 -13.25 -14.67 -16.74
N ASP A 129 -13.77 -14.89 -17.95
CA ASP A 129 -13.06 -14.54 -19.20
C ASP A 129 -12.68 -13.06 -19.25
N ALA A 130 -13.50 -12.19 -18.66
CA ALA A 130 -13.24 -10.75 -18.59
C ALA A 130 -12.07 -10.41 -17.65
N VAL A 131 -11.98 -11.07 -16.49
CA VAL A 131 -10.82 -10.95 -15.59
C VAL A 131 -9.57 -11.53 -16.24
N ALA A 132 -9.68 -12.66 -16.92
CA ALA A 132 -8.57 -13.27 -17.65
C ALA A 132 -8.03 -12.35 -18.76
N ALA A 133 -8.92 -11.67 -19.50
CA ALA A 133 -8.54 -10.69 -20.51
C ALA A 133 -7.84 -9.47 -19.90
N ASP A 134 -8.34 -8.94 -18.78
CA ASP A 134 -7.69 -7.86 -18.03
C ASP A 134 -6.28 -8.27 -17.57
N LEU A 135 -6.12 -9.48 -17.01
CA LEU A 135 -4.83 -10.02 -16.58
C LEU A 135 -3.85 -10.17 -17.74
N ALA A 136 -4.29 -10.76 -18.86
CA ALA A 136 -3.45 -10.93 -20.04
C ALA A 136 -2.92 -9.58 -20.57
N ARG A 137 -3.75 -8.53 -20.56
CA ARG A 137 -3.35 -7.18 -20.97
C ARG A 137 -2.34 -6.56 -20.01
N ILE A 138 -2.52 -6.77 -18.70
CA ILE A 138 -1.58 -6.31 -17.68
C ILE A 138 -0.22 -6.98 -17.87
N GLU A 139 -0.19 -8.30 -18.08
CA GLU A 139 1.04 -9.05 -18.32
C GLU A 139 1.75 -8.59 -19.59
N GLU A 140 1.01 -8.33 -20.68
CA GLU A 140 1.57 -7.77 -21.91
C GLU A 140 2.26 -6.43 -21.65
N MET A 141 1.61 -5.51 -20.93
CA MET A 141 2.18 -4.20 -20.63
C MET A 141 3.37 -4.27 -19.67
N TRP A 142 3.34 -5.16 -18.68
CA TRP A 142 4.48 -5.39 -17.77
C TRP A 142 5.67 -5.99 -18.50
N ALA A 143 5.45 -7.00 -19.35
CA ALA A 143 6.50 -7.60 -20.17
C ALA A 143 7.10 -6.58 -21.16
N LEU A 144 6.27 -5.73 -21.76
CA LEU A 144 6.72 -4.65 -22.63
C LEU A 144 7.62 -3.64 -21.90
N ALA A 145 7.21 -3.18 -20.71
CA ALA A 145 8.02 -2.26 -19.90
C ALA A 145 9.36 -2.90 -19.52
N ARG A 146 9.31 -4.12 -19.00
CA ARG A 146 10.49 -4.87 -18.55
C ARG A 146 11.47 -5.15 -19.69
N SER A 147 10.97 -5.58 -20.85
CA SER A 147 11.82 -5.89 -22.01
C SER A 147 12.54 -4.67 -22.60
N ARG A 148 11.91 -3.48 -22.54
CA ARG A 148 12.49 -2.25 -23.11
C ARG A 148 13.30 -1.43 -22.10
N HIS A 149 12.86 -1.41 -20.85
CA HIS A 149 13.32 -0.45 -19.85
C HIS A 149 13.46 -1.05 -18.44
N GLY A 150 13.35 -2.37 -18.28
CA GLY A 150 13.40 -3.04 -16.97
C GLY A 150 14.79 -3.43 -16.47
N SER A 151 15.86 -3.15 -17.23
CA SER A 151 17.22 -3.49 -16.80
C SER A 151 17.64 -2.64 -15.61
N GLY A 152 18.33 -3.24 -14.64
CA GLY A 152 18.92 -2.53 -13.49
C GLY A 152 18.17 -2.65 -12.18
N GLY A 153 17.03 -3.36 -12.15
CA GLY A 153 16.34 -3.68 -10.90
C GLY A 153 15.08 -4.52 -11.12
N ASP A 154 14.31 -4.69 -10.04
CA ASP A 154 13.19 -5.63 -10.00
C ASP A 154 11.83 -4.99 -10.31
N TRP A 155 11.78 -3.68 -10.57
CA TRP A 155 10.57 -2.92 -10.85
C TRP A 155 10.26 -2.84 -12.35
N LEU A 156 9.08 -2.32 -12.72
CA LEU A 156 8.60 -2.32 -14.12
C LEU A 156 9.57 -1.60 -15.08
N PHE A 157 10.23 -0.55 -14.59
CA PHE A 157 11.22 0.25 -15.32
C PHE A 157 12.61 0.17 -14.67
N GLY A 158 12.94 -0.97 -14.07
CA GLY A 158 14.19 -1.23 -13.36
C GLY A 158 14.14 -0.67 -11.94
N GLU A 159 14.05 0.65 -11.81
CA GLU A 159 13.88 1.34 -10.53
C GLU A 159 12.39 1.58 -10.19
N TRP A 160 12.12 1.82 -8.91
CA TRP A 160 10.76 2.07 -8.43
C TRP A 160 10.22 3.37 -9.04
N SER A 161 9.07 3.29 -9.69
CA SER A 161 8.45 4.44 -10.35
C SER A 161 6.97 4.61 -9.96
N LEU A 162 6.37 5.70 -10.39
CA LEU A 162 4.92 5.88 -10.30
C LEU A 162 4.13 4.78 -11.03
N ALA A 163 4.71 4.08 -12.00
CA ALA A 163 4.05 2.90 -12.56
C ALA A 163 3.83 1.82 -11.49
N ASP A 164 4.85 1.54 -10.69
CA ASP A 164 4.77 0.54 -9.62
C ASP A 164 3.78 0.93 -8.53
N VAL A 165 3.69 2.23 -8.21
CA VAL A 165 2.65 2.77 -7.31
C VAL A 165 1.25 2.42 -7.81
N PHE A 166 0.97 2.60 -9.11
CA PHE A 166 -0.36 2.37 -9.68
C PHE A 166 -0.72 0.90 -9.81
N PHE A 167 0.28 0.04 -10.01
CA PHE A 167 0.14 -1.41 -10.13
C PHE A 167 0.28 -2.17 -8.79
N ALA A 168 0.73 -1.53 -7.70
CA ALA A 168 0.75 -2.16 -6.38
C ALA A 168 -0.61 -2.75 -5.95
N PRO A 169 -1.75 -2.06 -6.15
CA PRO A 169 -3.05 -2.66 -5.87
C PRO A 169 -3.45 -3.79 -6.84
N VAL A 170 -2.85 -3.87 -8.03
CA VAL A 170 -3.06 -5.01 -8.96
C VAL A 170 -2.32 -6.23 -8.43
N ALA A 171 -1.06 -6.06 -8.02
CA ALA A 171 -0.29 -7.14 -7.41
C ALA A 171 -1.00 -7.70 -6.16
N ALA A 172 -1.57 -6.81 -5.34
CA ALA A 172 -2.40 -7.19 -4.20
C ALA A 172 -3.64 -8.03 -4.59
N ARG A 173 -4.28 -7.73 -5.73
CA ARG A 173 -5.44 -8.50 -6.22
C ARG A 173 -5.00 -9.87 -6.73
N ILE A 174 -3.92 -9.93 -7.52
CA ILE A 174 -3.38 -11.19 -8.01
C ILE A 174 -3.08 -12.12 -6.83
N ALA A 175 -2.41 -11.61 -5.80
CA ALA A 175 -2.11 -12.33 -4.57
C ALA A 175 -3.36 -12.70 -3.75
N GLY A 176 -4.21 -11.73 -3.45
CA GLY A 176 -5.36 -11.91 -2.55
C GLY A 176 -6.47 -12.80 -3.11
N TYR A 177 -6.51 -13.02 -4.42
CA TYR A 177 -7.48 -13.92 -5.07
C TYR A 177 -6.82 -15.15 -5.71
N GLY A 178 -5.50 -15.32 -5.56
CA GLY A 178 -4.78 -16.43 -6.17
C GLY A 178 -4.92 -16.49 -7.70
N LEU A 179 -4.91 -15.33 -8.36
CA LEU A 179 -5.18 -15.25 -9.80
C LEU A 179 -4.03 -15.88 -10.60
N PRO A 180 -4.34 -16.63 -11.67
CA PRO A 180 -3.32 -17.25 -12.51
C PRO A 180 -2.63 -16.19 -13.35
N VAL A 181 -1.31 -16.09 -13.22
CA VAL A 181 -0.43 -15.23 -14.04
C VAL A 181 0.85 -15.99 -14.38
N GLY A 182 1.56 -15.54 -15.41
CA GLY A 182 2.86 -16.06 -15.81
C GLY A 182 3.97 -15.79 -14.79
N ALA A 183 5.12 -16.43 -15.00
CA ALA A 183 6.24 -16.39 -14.04
C ALA A 183 6.79 -14.98 -13.79
N ASP A 184 6.89 -14.14 -14.83
CA ASP A 184 7.41 -12.77 -14.70
C ASP A 184 6.47 -11.88 -13.88
N ALA A 185 5.16 -11.98 -14.11
CA ALA A 185 4.15 -11.28 -13.33
C ALA A 185 4.11 -11.79 -11.88
N ALA A 186 4.22 -13.11 -11.68
CA ALA A 186 4.31 -13.70 -10.34
C ALA A 186 5.55 -13.19 -9.57
N ALA A 187 6.70 -13.05 -10.24
CA ALA A 187 7.91 -12.49 -9.65
C ALA A 187 7.73 -11.02 -9.26
N TYR A 188 7.10 -10.21 -10.12
CA TYR A 188 6.74 -8.82 -9.81
C TYR A 188 5.82 -8.73 -8.59
N VAL A 189 4.80 -9.59 -8.53
CA VAL A 189 3.88 -9.67 -7.38
C VAL A 189 4.65 -10.00 -6.11
N ALA A 190 5.50 -11.03 -6.12
CA ALA A 190 6.30 -11.41 -4.95
C ALA A 190 7.20 -10.25 -4.48
N ASN A 191 7.83 -9.53 -5.40
CA ASN A 191 8.65 -8.36 -5.10
C ASN A 191 7.81 -7.24 -4.44
N MET A 192 6.65 -6.91 -5.00
CA MET A 192 5.73 -5.92 -4.44
C MET A 192 5.24 -6.30 -3.03
N LEU A 193 4.92 -7.57 -2.78
CA LEU A 193 4.50 -8.04 -1.47
C LEU A 193 5.63 -8.02 -0.43
N ALA A 194 6.88 -8.14 -0.87
CA ALA A 194 8.05 -8.08 -0.02
C ALA A 194 8.51 -6.65 0.28
N ASP A 195 8.09 -5.67 -0.52
CA ASP A 195 8.44 -4.26 -0.35
C ASP A 195 8.11 -3.76 1.08
N PRO A 196 9.07 -3.14 1.78
CA PRO A 196 8.85 -2.64 3.13
C PRO A 196 7.70 -1.62 3.24
N ALA A 197 7.48 -0.74 2.26
CA ALA A 197 6.39 0.23 2.32
C ALA A 197 5.03 -0.47 2.16
N PHE A 198 4.89 -1.40 1.22
CA PHE A 198 3.69 -2.22 1.06
C PHE A 198 3.38 -3.02 2.34
N ARG A 199 4.39 -3.65 2.94
CA ARG A 199 4.24 -4.39 4.20
C ARG A 199 3.81 -3.49 5.35
N ARG A 200 4.38 -2.29 5.48
CA ARG A 200 3.95 -1.27 6.47
C ARG A 200 2.49 -0.89 6.26
N TRP A 201 2.07 -0.66 5.01
CA TRP A 201 0.69 -0.34 4.68
C TRP A 201 -0.27 -1.44 5.12
N ARG A 202 0.03 -2.69 4.75
CA ARG A 202 -0.76 -3.86 5.12
C ARG A 202 -0.85 -4.03 6.65
N ALA A 203 0.28 -3.96 7.35
CA ALA A 203 0.35 -4.08 8.80
C ALA A 203 -0.49 -3.01 9.52
N MET A 204 -0.50 -1.78 9.02
CA MET A 204 -1.38 -0.71 9.52
C MET A 204 -2.86 -0.95 9.18
N GLY A 205 -3.19 -1.61 8.07
CA GLY A 205 -4.56 -1.98 7.72
C GLY A 205 -5.13 -3.09 8.61
N GLN A 206 -4.29 -4.03 9.01
CA GLN A 206 -4.68 -5.14 9.88
C GLN A 206 -4.94 -4.73 11.34
N THR A 207 -4.69 -3.47 11.73
CA THR A 207 -5.06 -2.96 13.06
C THR A 207 -6.54 -2.60 13.17
N VAL A 208 -7.29 -2.69 12.08
CA VAL A 208 -8.73 -2.40 12.03
C VAL A 208 -9.46 -3.63 11.51
N SER A 209 -10.53 -4.02 12.19
CA SER A 209 -11.39 -5.14 11.81
C SER A 209 -12.83 -4.66 11.66
N TYR A 210 -13.58 -5.28 10.76
CA TYR A 210 -14.98 -4.96 10.48
C TYR A 210 -15.83 -6.22 10.55
N ASP A 211 -17.08 -6.05 10.99
CA ASP A 211 -18.10 -7.10 10.97
C ASP A 211 -19.42 -6.50 10.43
N PRO A 212 -19.90 -6.93 9.24
CA PRO A 212 -19.29 -7.94 8.36
C PRO A 212 -18.02 -7.42 7.68
N VAL A 213 -17.11 -8.34 7.32
CA VAL A 213 -15.88 -8.01 6.59
C VAL A 213 -16.22 -7.48 5.18
N PRO A 214 -15.71 -6.29 4.78
CA PRO A 214 -15.89 -5.78 3.43
C PRO A 214 -15.40 -6.76 2.36
N TYR A 215 -16.20 -6.92 1.31
CA TYR A 215 -15.90 -7.80 0.17
C TYR A 215 -15.70 -9.28 0.53
N ALA A 216 -16.27 -9.74 1.65
CA ALA A 216 -16.28 -11.16 1.99
C ALA A 216 -16.88 -11.98 0.82
N LYS A 217 -16.19 -13.05 0.45
CA LYS A 217 -16.68 -14.07 -0.49
C LYS A 217 -16.87 -15.39 0.25
N ASP A 218 -17.85 -16.16 -0.19
CA ASP A 218 -18.08 -17.53 0.28
C ASP A 218 -17.07 -18.49 -0.36
N LEU A 219 -15.80 -18.31 0.01
CA LEU A 219 -14.66 -19.10 -0.47
C LEU A 219 -13.72 -19.40 0.70
N PRO A 220 -13.04 -20.56 0.71
CA PRO A 220 -11.97 -20.82 1.65
C PRO A 220 -10.85 -19.78 1.56
N THR A 221 -10.13 -19.59 2.66
CA THR A 221 -9.03 -18.64 2.74
C THR A 221 -7.77 -19.27 3.33
N THR A 222 -6.62 -18.79 2.88
CA THR A 222 -5.29 -19.11 3.41
C THR A 222 -4.54 -17.84 3.82
N ALA A 223 -3.37 -18.01 4.46
CA ALA A 223 -2.52 -16.90 4.86
C ALA A 223 -2.11 -16.05 3.64
N TRP A 224 -1.82 -14.76 3.88
CA TRP A 224 -1.31 -13.87 2.84
C TRP A 224 0.00 -14.41 2.24
N PRO A 225 0.15 -14.50 0.90
CA PRO A 225 1.26 -15.22 0.24
C PRO A 225 2.59 -14.47 0.21
N GLY A 226 2.74 -13.39 0.97
CA GLY A 226 3.98 -12.61 1.11
C GLY A 226 4.92 -13.15 2.18
N PRO A 227 6.01 -12.42 2.50
CA PRO A 227 6.90 -12.80 3.60
C PRO A 227 6.13 -12.99 4.90
N ALA A 228 6.35 -14.13 5.57
CA ALA A 228 5.73 -14.41 6.86
C ALA A 228 6.23 -13.41 7.91
N PRO A 229 5.33 -12.72 8.63
CA PRO A 229 5.71 -11.84 9.74
C PRO A 229 6.44 -12.60 10.86
N ILE A 230 7.35 -11.93 11.55
CA ILE A 230 7.93 -12.45 12.80
C ILE A 230 6.81 -12.56 13.84
N PRO A 231 6.60 -13.72 14.50
CA PRO A 231 5.57 -13.86 15.51
C PRO A 231 5.75 -12.87 16.65
N ALA A 232 4.70 -12.10 16.92
CA ALA A 232 4.65 -11.19 18.05
C ALA A 232 3.22 -11.08 18.58
N LYS A 233 3.08 -10.61 19.83
CA LYS A 233 1.76 -10.42 20.47
C LYS A 233 1.75 -9.20 21.37
N ALA A 234 0.60 -8.56 21.49
CA ALA A 234 0.39 -7.54 22.52
C ALA A 234 0.42 -8.21 23.90
N VAL A 235 1.02 -7.54 24.89
CA VAL A 235 1.04 -7.97 26.30
C VAL A 235 0.60 -6.84 27.22
N ALA A 236 0.05 -7.20 28.38
CA ALA A 236 -0.58 -6.23 29.27
C ALA A 236 0.42 -5.33 30.02
N SER A 237 1.64 -5.82 30.27
CA SER A 237 2.62 -5.11 31.11
C SER A 237 4.07 -5.41 30.73
N GLY A 238 4.97 -4.52 31.13
CA GLY A 238 6.41 -4.67 31.03
C GLY A 238 7.04 -5.56 32.11
N PRO A 239 8.35 -5.41 32.39
CA PRO A 239 9.23 -4.33 31.90
C PRO A 239 9.59 -4.48 30.42
N SER A 240 9.60 -3.38 29.67
CA SER A 240 10.14 -3.35 28.30
C SER A 240 11.66 -3.15 28.30
N VAL A 241 12.32 -3.67 27.27
CA VAL A 241 13.77 -3.48 27.07
C VAL A 241 14.11 -2.03 26.71
N ASN A 242 13.17 -1.29 26.12
CA ASN A 242 13.33 0.11 25.75
C ASN A 242 12.55 1.04 26.68
N ALA A 243 13.10 2.24 26.89
CA ALA A 243 12.51 3.29 27.74
C ALA A 243 11.57 4.25 26.98
N ALA A 244 11.67 4.30 25.65
CA ALA A 244 10.89 5.19 24.79
C ALA A 244 10.44 4.48 23.50
N CYS A 245 9.33 4.93 22.93
CA CYS A 245 8.78 4.37 21.69
C CYS A 245 9.78 4.54 20.51
N PRO A 246 10.07 3.48 19.75
CA PRO A 246 11.05 3.52 18.64
C PRO A 246 10.64 4.45 17.49
N TYR A 247 9.36 4.85 17.43
CA TYR A 247 8.84 5.71 16.36
C TYR A 247 8.84 7.19 16.72
N SER A 248 8.39 7.51 17.93
CA SER A 248 8.10 8.88 18.35
C SER A 248 9.04 9.42 19.43
N GLY A 249 9.81 8.55 20.09
CA GLY A 249 10.60 8.90 21.28
C GLY A 249 9.78 9.22 22.53
N LYS A 250 8.45 9.11 22.48
CA LYS A 250 7.58 9.36 23.64
C LYS A 250 7.65 8.22 24.68
N PRO A 251 7.26 8.48 25.94
CA PRO A 251 7.23 7.46 26.99
C PRO A 251 6.42 6.22 26.61
N VAL A 252 6.83 5.07 27.17
CA VAL A 252 6.17 3.78 26.96
C VAL A 252 4.89 3.69 27.79
N THR A 253 3.81 3.27 27.14
CA THR A 253 2.49 3.00 27.74
C THR A 253 1.92 1.64 27.33
N ASP A 254 2.38 1.08 26.20
CA ASP A 254 1.85 -0.12 25.57
C ASP A 254 2.98 -1.10 25.26
N PHE A 255 2.71 -2.41 25.31
CA PHE A 255 3.76 -3.43 25.25
C PHE A 255 3.46 -4.52 24.23
N MET A 256 4.49 -5.02 23.57
CA MET A 256 4.45 -6.26 22.77
C MET A 256 5.55 -7.22 23.22
N GLU A 257 5.35 -8.51 23.03
CA GLU A 257 6.36 -9.55 23.17
C GLU A 257 6.76 -10.09 21.80
N MET A 258 8.07 -10.24 21.57
CA MET A 258 8.68 -10.87 20.40
C MET A 258 9.97 -11.58 20.87
N ASP A 259 10.14 -12.84 20.50
CA ASP A 259 11.31 -13.67 20.87
C ASP A 259 11.63 -13.65 22.38
N GLY A 260 10.59 -13.71 23.22
CA GLY A 260 10.72 -13.72 24.69
C GLY A 260 11.15 -12.39 25.32
N LYS A 261 11.28 -11.32 24.53
CA LYS A 261 11.57 -9.95 25.00
C LYS A 261 10.33 -9.08 24.88
N VAL A 262 10.14 -8.17 25.84
CA VAL A 262 9.04 -7.20 25.82
C VAL A 262 9.55 -5.86 25.32
N TYR A 263 8.82 -5.25 24.38
CA TYR A 263 9.13 -3.96 23.78
C TYR A 263 7.99 -2.97 24.03
N GLY A 264 8.35 -1.71 24.29
CA GLY A 264 7.45 -0.64 24.68
C GLY A 264 7.14 0.35 23.55
N PHE A 265 5.90 0.85 23.53
CA PHE A 265 5.35 1.80 22.56
C PHE A 265 4.55 2.89 23.28
N CYS A 266 4.38 4.03 22.62
CA CYS A 266 3.71 5.20 23.21
C CYS A 266 2.19 5.25 23.01
N ASN A 267 1.62 4.28 22.29
CA ASN A 267 0.19 4.13 22.07
C ASN A 267 -0.14 2.76 21.46
N PRO A 268 -1.41 2.33 21.50
CA PRO A 268 -1.89 1.10 20.87
C PRO A 268 -1.54 0.98 19.39
N PHE A 269 -1.76 2.02 18.59
CA PHE A 269 -1.50 1.95 17.14
C PHE A 269 -0.04 1.65 16.81
N CYS A 270 0.90 2.26 17.53
CA CYS A 270 2.34 1.97 17.39
C CYS A 270 2.65 0.52 17.74
N ARG A 271 2.04 -0.02 18.80
CA ARG A 271 2.18 -1.44 19.17
C ARG A 271 1.56 -2.34 18.10
N ASP A 272 0.29 -2.13 17.77
CA ASP A 272 -0.52 -3.06 16.96
C ASP A 272 0.02 -3.19 15.53
N LYS A 273 0.38 -2.07 14.88
CA LYS A 273 1.00 -2.13 13.54
C LYS A 273 2.34 -2.85 13.55
N THR A 274 3.04 -2.86 14.68
CA THR A 274 4.33 -3.55 14.85
C THR A 274 4.11 -5.02 15.12
N VAL A 275 3.11 -5.38 15.94
CA VAL A 275 2.69 -6.76 16.18
C VAL A 275 2.31 -7.48 14.87
N GLN A 276 1.64 -6.78 13.94
CA GLN A 276 1.23 -7.35 12.66
C GLN A 276 2.41 -7.72 11.75
N ASP A 277 3.48 -6.93 11.74
CA ASP A 277 4.69 -7.22 10.98
C ASP A 277 5.91 -6.48 11.55
N PRO A 278 6.63 -7.06 12.52
CA PRO A 278 7.76 -6.39 13.17
C PRO A 278 8.87 -6.03 12.17
N ALA A 279 9.14 -6.92 11.21
CA ALA A 279 10.21 -6.77 10.22
C ALA A 279 9.93 -5.68 9.18
N ALA A 280 8.70 -5.18 9.05
CA ALA A 280 8.36 -4.05 8.18
C ALA A 280 8.87 -2.69 8.72
N TRP A 281 9.38 -2.64 9.96
CA TRP A 281 9.72 -1.39 10.66
C TRP A 281 11.21 -1.29 10.99
N PRO A 282 12.05 -0.69 10.12
CA PRO A 282 13.50 -0.61 10.34
C PRO A 282 13.92 0.01 11.68
N LYS A 283 13.24 1.08 12.13
CA LYS A 283 13.51 1.70 13.43
C LYS A 283 13.28 0.76 14.62
N PHE A 284 12.28 -0.11 14.52
CA PHE A 284 12.02 -1.11 15.54
C PHE A 284 13.06 -2.24 15.45
N MET A 285 13.32 -2.77 14.26
CA MET A 285 14.29 -3.85 14.07
C MET A 285 15.72 -3.45 14.49
N ALA A 286 16.13 -2.21 14.22
CA ALA A 286 17.43 -1.69 14.66
C ALA A 286 17.56 -1.57 16.19
N MET A 287 16.44 -1.44 16.90
CA MET A 287 16.40 -1.44 18.37
C MET A 287 16.28 -2.87 18.94
N ALA A 288 15.68 -3.79 18.18
CA ALA A 288 15.36 -5.14 18.63
C ALA A 288 16.51 -6.16 18.46
N GLY A 289 17.38 -5.94 17.48
CA GLY A 289 18.61 -6.72 17.26
C GLY A 289 19.69 -6.43 18.30
#